data_AF-A0A931APX6-F1
#
_entry.id   AF-A0A931APX6-F1
#
_cell.length_a   1.000
_cell.length_b   1.000
_cell.length_c   1.000
_cell.angle_alpha   90.00
_cell.angle_beta   90.00
_cell.angle_gamma   90.00
#
_symmetry.space_group_name_H-M   'P 1'
#
loop_
_entity.id
_entity.type
_entity.pdbx_description
1 polymer ?
#
loop_
_entity_poly.entity_id
_entity_poly.type
_entity_poly.pdbx_seq_one_letter_code
_entity_poly.pdbx_strand_id
1 'polypeptide(L)'
;MGVSIKQTFRYGIARGLFSNEAGMGSTPQAHAVAKVKHPAQQGLVGIFGVIFDTFIVCTMTAMVIVTTGVFEATDARGAALTQAGFVESFGNAGENFIAIALFFFAFTTIISWYYFGESNIKYLFGKSGLTPYRIGVLLFVIVGATLEVPIVWEMADTFNGIMVIPNLIALIGMVSLVVDIYDDYEDNFLKNQSAKYENKNYKQAK
;
A
#
# COMPACT_ATOMS: atom_id res chain seq x y z
N MET A 1 -18.01 -21.44 15.41
CA MET A 1 -18.31 -20.83 14.09
C MET A 1 -18.33 -19.30 14.14
N GLY A 2 -19.14 -18.65 14.99
CA GLY A 2 -19.20 -17.17 15.03
C GLY A 2 -17.88 -16.46 15.40
N VAL A 3 -17.11 -16.99 16.35
CA VAL A 3 -15.79 -16.43 16.73
C VAL A 3 -14.78 -16.55 15.59
N SER A 4 -14.72 -17.71 14.94
CA SER A 4 -13.85 -17.96 13.80
C SER A 4 -14.14 -17.01 12.63
N ILE A 5 -15.43 -16.83 12.27
CA ILE A 5 -15.84 -15.91 11.21
C ILE A 5 -15.42 -14.47 11.55
N LYS A 6 -15.72 -14.00 12.77
CA LYS A 6 -15.32 -12.66 13.23
C LYS A 6 -13.81 -12.46 13.12
N GLN A 7 -13.03 -13.47 13.51
CA GLN A 7 -11.59 -13.43 13.46
C GLN A 7 -11.06 -13.40 12.02
N THR A 8 -11.62 -14.22 11.13
CA THR A 8 -11.30 -14.21 9.70
C THR A 8 -11.56 -12.85 9.07
N PHE A 9 -12.72 -12.24 9.31
CA PHE A 9 -13.02 -10.90 8.82
C PHE A 9 -12.07 -9.86 9.38
N ARG A 10 -11.81 -9.88 10.70
CA ARG A 10 -10.90 -8.92 11.35
C ARG A 10 -9.51 -8.96 10.74
N TYR A 11 -8.91 -10.16 10.64
CA TYR A 11 -7.57 -10.30 10.09
C TYR A 11 -7.54 -10.07 8.57
N GLY A 12 -8.57 -10.51 7.85
CA GLY A 12 -8.67 -10.27 6.41
C GLY A 12 -8.74 -8.79 6.06
N ILE A 13 -9.57 -8.02 6.76
CA ILE A 13 -9.67 -6.56 6.58
C ILE A 13 -8.38 -5.87 6.99
N ALA A 14 -7.82 -6.19 8.16
CA ALA A 14 -6.61 -5.55 8.66
C ALA A 14 -5.40 -5.79 7.72
N ARG A 15 -5.21 -7.04 7.26
CA ARG A 15 -4.09 -7.37 6.35
C ARG A 15 -4.35 -6.91 4.93
N GLY A 16 -5.60 -6.94 4.46
CA GLY A 16 -5.97 -6.37 3.17
C GLY A 16 -5.70 -4.87 3.09
N LEU A 17 -6.08 -4.13 4.14
CA LEU A 17 -5.78 -2.70 4.27
C LEU A 17 -4.28 -2.41 4.29
N PHE A 18 -3.49 -3.25 4.97
CA PHE A 18 -2.03 -3.14 4.99
C PHE A 18 -1.40 -3.39 3.61
N SER A 19 -1.96 -4.30 2.83
CA SER A 19 -1.43 -4.68 1.52
C SER A 19 -1.67 -3.60 0.46
N ASN A 20 -2.92 -3.16 0.34
CA ASN A 20 -3.33 -2.26 -0.76
C ASN A 20 -3.41 -0.78 -0.37
N GLU A 21 -3.24 -0.46 0.91
CA GLU A 21 -3.29 0.89 1.46
C GLU A 21 -4.59 1.67 1.16
N ALA A 22 -5.66 0.97 0.80
CA ALA A 22 -6.91 1.59 0.39
C ALA A 22 -7.55 2.35 1.56
N GLY A 23 -7.67 3.68 1.42
CA GLY A 23 -8.25 4.53 2.46
C GLY A 23 -7.28 4.93 3.58
N MET A 24 -6.00 4.54 3.52
CA MET A 24 -4.97 5.05 4.45
C MET A 24 -4.56 6.50 4.14
N GLY A 25 -4.71 6.95 2.90
CA GLY A 25 -4.36 8.33 2.51
C GLY A 25 -2.86 8.56 2.23
N SER A 26 -2.04 7.51 2.32
CA SER A 26 -0.61 7.50 1.93
C SER A 26 -0.41 7.45 0.41
N THR A 27 -1.12 6.54 -0.27
CA THR A 27 -1.04 6.30 -1.72
C THR A 27 -1.25 7.56 -2.59
N PRO A 28 -2.19 8.47 -2.27
CA PRO A 28 -2.35 9.73 -3.00
C PRO A 28 -1.07 10.58 -3.10
N GLN A 29 -0.12 10.46 -2.17
CA GLN A 29 1.14 11.21 -2.24
C GLN A 29 1.97 10.83 -3.47
N ALA A 30 2.04 9.54 -3.80
CA ALA A 30 2.71 9.07 -5.00
C ALA A 30 1.96 9.50 -6.27
N HIS A 31 0.63 9.46 -6.24
CA HIS A 31 -0.19 9.89 -7.39
C HIS A 31 -0.16 11.41 -7.62
N ALA A 32 0.00 12.21 -6.57
CA ALA A 32 0.05 13.67 -6.65
C ALA A 32 1.28 14.20 -7.40
N VAL A 33 2.39 13.44 -7.43
CA VAL A 33 3.58 13.81 -8.20
C VAL A 33 3.54 13.35 -9.66
N ALA A 34 2.56 12.52 -10.02
CA ALA A 34 2.42 12.03 -11.39
C ALA A 34 1.96 13.16 -12.32
N LYS A 35 2.63 13.27 -13.47
CA LYS A 35 2.24 14.23 -14.51
C LYS A 35 1.10 13.65 -15.34
N VAL A 36 -0.12 14.05 -15.00
CA VAL A 36 -1.33 13.70 -15.74
C VAL A 36 -2.06 14.92 -16.30
N LYS A 37 -2.83 14.68 -17.35
CA LYS A 37 -3.67 15.71 -17.98
C LYS A 37 -4.89 16.00 -17.14
N HIS A 38 -5.43 14.98 -16.48
CA HIS A 38 -6.61 15.12 -15.64
C HIS A 38 -6.43 14.28 -14.36
N PRO A 39 -6.76 14.80 -13.17
CA PRO A 39 -6.54 14.09 -11.89
C PRO A 39 -7.25 12.73 -11.83
N ALA A 40 -8.43 12.60 -12.45
CA ALA A 40 -9.17 11.33 -12.53
C ALA A 40 -8.35 10.19 -13.17
N GLN A 41 -7.40 10.49 -14.07
CA GLN A 41 -6.52 9.47 -14.67
C GLN A 41 -5.69 8.75 -13.61
N GLN A 42 -5.15 9.50 -12.63
CA GLN A 42 -4.40 8.88 -11.53
C GLN A 42 -5.32 8.17 -10.53
N GLY A 43 -6.51 8.70 -10.29
CA GLY A 43 -7.53 8.01 -9.48
C GLY A 43 -7.84 6.61 -10.03
N LEU A 44 -8.06 6.51 -11.35
CA LEU A 44 -8.31 5.23 -12.02
C LEU A 44 -7.10 4.28 -11.95
N VAL A 45 -5.88 4.78 -12.15
CA VAL A 45 -4.66 3.97 -11.98
C VAL A 45 -4.51 3.45 -10.55
N GLY A 46 -4.84 4.26 -9.55
CA GLY A 46 -4.84 3.86 -8.14
C GLY A 46 -5.77 2.67 -7.86
N ILE A 47 -6.97 2.66 -8.46
CA ILE A 47 -7.92 1.53 -8.34
C ILE A 47 -7.31 0.24 -8.91
N PHE A 48 -6.67 0.31 -10.08
CA PHE A 48 -5.98 -0.85 -10.63
C PHE A 48 -4.86 -1.36 -9.72
N GLY A 49 -4.12 -0.47 -9.06
CA GLY A 49 -3.10 -0.86 -8.08
C GLY A 49 -3.65 -1.79 -6.99
N VAL A 50 -4.82 -1.45 -6.42
CA VAL A 50 -5.50 -2.27 -5.41
C VAL A 50 -5.92 -3.64 -5.98
N ILE A 51 -6.39 -3.68 -7.23
CA ILE A 51 -6.81 -4.93 -7.89
C ILE A 51 -5.61 -5.86 -8.09
N PHE A 52 -4.50 -5.36 -8.64
CA PHE A 52 -3.31 -6.17 -8.87
C PHE A 52 -2.73 -6.70 -7.55
N ASP A 53 -2.65 -5.88 -6.52
CA ASP A 53 -2.14 -6.29 -5.21
C ASP A 53 -3.04 -7.37 -4.58
N THR A 54 -4.32 -7.06 -4.35
CA THR A 54 -5.18 -7.93 -3.54
C THR A 54 -5.77 -9.11 -4.33
N PHE A 55 -6.33 -8.86 -5.52
CA PHE A 55 -7.02 -9.90 -6.28
C PHE A 55 -6.07 -10.83 -7.02
N ILE A 56 -4.89 -10.34 -7.42
CA ILE A 56 -3.93 -11.16 -8.16
C ILE A 56 -2.84 -11.65 -7.22
N VAL A 57 -2.03 -10.76 -6.66
CA VAL A 57 -0.83 -11.17 -5.91
C VAL A 57 -1.18 -11.86 -4.58
N CYS A 58 -2.01 -11.26 -3.73
CA CYS A 58 -2.40 -11.86 -2.45
C CYS A 58 -3.18 -13.16 -2.64
N THR A 59 -4.09 -13.22 -3.61
CA THR A 59 -4.89 -14.42 -3.88
C THR A 59 -4.02 -15.57 -4.40
N MET A 60 -3.06 -15.30 -5.31
CA MET A 60 -2.09 -16.31 -5.73
C MET A 60 -1.26 -16.82 -4.55
N THR A 61 -0.79 -15.92 -3.69
CA THR A 61 -0.01 -16.29 -2.49
C THR A 61 -0.85 -17.18 -1.55
N ALA A 62 -2.10 -16.80 -1.30
CA ALA A 62 -3.02 -17.60 -0.48
C ALA A 62 -3.29 -18.98 -1.10
N MET A 63 -3.48 -19.06 -2.42
CA MET A 63 -3.67 -20.33 -3.12
C MET A 63 -2.45 -21.24 -2.99
N VAL A 64 -1.23 -20.71 -3.13
CA VAL A 64 0.00 -21.50 -2.91
C VAL A 64 0.04 -22.06 -1.49
N ILE A 65 -0.23 -21.24 -0.47
CA ILE A 65 -0.23 -21.70 0.94
C ILE A 65 -1.30 -22.78 1.18
N VAL A 66 -2.52 -22.59 0.67
CA VAL A 66 -3.63 -23.53 0.89
C VAL A 66 -3.43 -24.84 0.13
N THR A 67 -2.98 -24.79 -1.12
CA THR A 67 -2.80 -25.99 -1.96
C THR A 67 -1.62 -26.85 -1.51
N THR A 68 -0.59 -26.25 -0.92
CA THR A 68 0.58 -26.98 -0.41
C THR A 68 0.40 -27.52 1.00
N GLY A 69 -0.59 -27.03 1.76
CA GLY A 69 -0.83 -27.49 3.14
C GLY A 69 0.26 -27.09 4.14
N VAL A 70 1.22 -26.24 3.76
CA VAL A 70 2.36 -25.85 4.62
C VAL A 70 1.95 -25.15 5.92
N PHE A 71 0.73 -24.61 5.96
CA PHE A 71 0.14 -23.99 7.15
C PHE A 71 -0.23 -25.00 8.25
N GLU A 72 -0.36 -26.29 7.92
CA GLU A 72 -0.56 -27.37 8.90
C GLU A 72 0.76 -28.10 9.22
N ALA A 73 1.69 -28.12 8.26
CA ALA A 73 2.93 -28.86 8.37
C ALA A 73 4.05 -28.12 9.12
N THR A 74 3.91 -26.81 9.33
CA THR A 74 4.96 -25.97 9.95
C THR A 74 4.38 -24.94 10.92
N ASP A 75 5.16 -24.55 11.93
CA ASP A 75 4.86 -23.40 12.79
C ASP A 75 5.30 -22.06 12.19
N ALA A 76 5.68 -22.05 10.91
CA ALA A 76 6.18 -20.85 10.22
C ALA A 76 5.08 -19.79 10.13
N ARG A 77 5.46 -18.51 10.23
CA ARG A 77 4.54 -17.37 10.17
C ARG A 77 5.02 -16.31 9.19
N GLY A 78 4.08 -15.54 8.65
CA GLY A 78 4.38 -14.42 7.76
C GLY A 78 5.16 -14.87 6.52
N ALA A 79 6.24 -14.14 6.20
CA ALA A 79 7.05 -14.40 5.01
C ALA A 79 7.67 -15.82 4.98
N ALA A 80 8.03 -16.36 6.15
CA ALA A 80 8.59 -17.71 6.26
C ALA A 80 7.58 -18.79 5.86
N LEU A 81 6.29 -18.59 6.15
CA LEU A 81 5.22 -19.51 5.74
C LEU A 81 5.03 -19.48 4.22
N THR A 82 5.03 -18.29 3.62
CA THR A 82 4.98 -18.13 2.16
C THR A 82 6.18 -18.79 1.51
N GLN A 83 7.38 -18.58 2.04
CA GLN A 83 8.60 -19.23 1.53
C GLN A 83 8.47 -20.75 1.58
N ALA A 84 8.02 -21.33 2.70
CA ALA A 84 7.78 -22.78 2.81
C ALA A 84 6.82 -23.29 1.73
N GLY A 85 5.71 -22.58 1.45
CA GLY A 85 4.75 -22.96 0.40
C GLY A 85 5.36 -22.96 -1.00
N PHE A 86 6.19 -21.97 -1.32
CA PHE A 86 6.85 -21.92 -2.62
C PHE A 86 7.97 -22.96 -2.75
N VAL A 87 8.69 -23.27 -1.66
CA VAL A 87 9.67 -24.37 -1.65
C VAL A 87 8.96 -25.72 -1.84
N GLU A 88 7.82 -25.94 -1.20
CA GLU A 88 7.04 -27.18 -1.35
C GLU A 88 6.57 -27.37 -2.80
N SER A 89 6.06 -26.31 -3.43
CA SER A 89 5.58 -26.38 -4.82
C SER A 89 6.69 -26.47 -5.88
N PHE A 90 7.81 -25.76 -5.67
CA PHE A 90 8.81 -25.50 -6.72
C PHE A 90 10.25 -25.94 -6.37
N GLY A 91 10.47 -26.55 -5.20
CA GLY A 91 11.78 -26.97 -4.70
C GLY A 91 12.77 -25.80 -4.55
N ASN A 92 14.06 -26.07 -4.75
CA ASN A 92 15.15 -25.08 -4.60
C ASN A 92 15.00 -23.83 -5.49
N ALA A 93 14.26 -23.94 -6.61
CA ALA A 93 13.98 -22.78 -7.46
C ALA A 93 13.02 -21.78 -6.77
N GLY A 94 12.06 -22.29 -5.97
CA GLY A 94 11.13 -21.49 -5.19
C GLY A 94 11.82 -20.71 -4.07
N GLU A 95 12.81 -21.31 -3.41
CA GLU A 95 13.56 -20.68 -2.32
C GLU A 95 14.32 -19.42 -2.80
N ASN A 96 15.11 -19.56 -3.87
CA ASN A 96 15.88 -18.46 -4.43
C ASN A 96 14.98 -17.35 -4.99
N PHE A 97 13.87 -17.73 -5.64
CA PHE A 97 12.91 -16.78 -6.17
C PHE A 97 12.28 -15.93 -5.07
N ILE A 98 11.78 -16.55 -4.00
CA ILE A 98 11.12 -15.83 -2.90
C ILE A 98 12.12 -14.95 -2.14
N ALA A 99 13.35 -15.40 -1.91
CA ALA A 99 14.36 -14.56 -1.25
C ALA A 99 14.64 -13.27 -2.03
N ILE A 100 14.82 -13.37 -3.35
CA ILE A 100 15.04 -12.20 -4.22
C ILE A 100 13.79 -11.33 -4.28
N ALA A 101 12.60 -11.92 -4.43
CA ALA A 101 11.35 -11.19 -4.46
C ALA A 101 11.14 -10.41 -3.16
N LEU A 102 11.25 -11.06 -2.00
CA LEU A 102 11.09 -10.42 -0.68
C LEU A 102 12.06 -9.28 -0.47
N PHE A 103 13.30 -9.42 -0.93
CA PHE A 103 14.28 -8.33 -0.87
C PHE A 103 13.77 -7.08 -1.62
N PHE A 104 13.36 -7.23 -2.87
CA PHE A 104 12.85 -6.11 -3.66
C PHE A 104 11.54 -5.56 -3.10
N PHE A 105 10.59 -6.41 -2.71
CA PHE A 105 9.32 -5.98 -2.10
C PHE A 105 9.54 -5.16 -0.84
N ALA A 106 10.35 -5.66 0.10
CA ALA A 106 10.65 -4.94 1.33
C ALA A 106 11.39 -3.62 1.05
N PHE A 107 12.37 -3.65 0.15
CA PHE A 107 13.15 -2.47 -0.23
C PHE A 107 12.27 -1.38 -0.85
N THR A 108 11.42 -1.72 -1.82
CA THR A 108 10.52 -0.76 -2.46
C THR A 108 9.52 -0.16 -1.47
N THR A 109 9.01 -0.97 -0.53
CA THR A 109 8.09 -0.49 0.51
C THR A 109 8.78 0.49 1.46
N ILE A 110 10.00 0.17 1.92
CA ILE A 110 10.76 1.06 2.80
C ILE A 110 11.01 2.42 2.12
N ILE A 111 11.38 2.43 0.83
CA ILE A 111 11.61 3.67 0.10
C ILE A 111 10.33 4.50 -0.05
N SER A 112 9.22 3.87 -0.44
CA SER A 112 7.93 4.57 -0.60
C SER A 112 7.49 5.21 0.70
N TRP A 113 7.54 4.47 1.81
CA TRP A 113 7.15 4.97 3.13
C TRP A 113 8.12 6.02 3.68
N TYR A 114 9.42 5.88 3.43
CA TYR A 114 10.40 6.92 3.70
C TYR A 114 10.07 8.22 2.96
N TYR A 115 9.74 8.13 1.67
CA TYR A 115 9.39 9.29 0.86
C TYR A 115 8.10 9.97 1.37
N PHE A 116 7.07 9.19 1.70
CA PHE A 116 5.82 9.74 2.25
C PHE A 116 6.04 10.43 3.59
N GLY A 117 6.80 9.81 4.49
CA GLY A 117 7.13 10.42 5.77
C GLY A 117 8.02 11.65 5.62
N GLU A 118 8.98 11.65 4.69
CA GLU A 118 9.82 12.82 4.41
C GLU A 118 8.98 14.00 3.92
N SER A 119 7.99 13.75 3.05
CA SER A 119 7.03 14.76 2.59
C SER A 119 6.21 15.35 3.75
N ASN A 120 5.69 14.49 4.63
CA ASN A 120 4.93 14.90 5.81
C ASN A 120 5.78 15.71 6.81
N ILE A 121 7.01 15.27 7.08
CA ILE A 121 7.94 15.98 7.97
C ILE A 121 8.33 17.34 7.39
N LYS A 122 8.58 17.40 6.07
CA LYS A 122 8.87 18.66 5.39
C LYS A 122 7.69 19.63 5.47
N TYR A 123 6.46 19.14 5.39
CA TYR A 123 5.26 19.94 5.53
C TYR A 123 5.11 20.52 6.95
N LEU A 124 5.34 19.70 7.99
CA LEU A 124 5.15 20.10 9.39
C LEU A 124 6.32 20.92 9.97
N PHE A 125 7.56 20.53 9.68
CA PHE A 125 8.76 21.04 10.33
C PHE A 125 9.75 21.71 9.36
N GLY A 126 9.40 21.82 8.07
CA GLY A 126 10.26 22.38 7.06
C GLY A 126 11.53 21.53 6.80
N LYS A 127 12.53 22.14 6.18
CA LYS A 127 13.77 21.45 5.78
C LYS A 127 14.62 21.00 6.98
N SER A 128 14.53 21.69 8.12
CA SER A 128 15.29 21.37 9.33
C SER A 128 14.88 20.05 9.98
N GLY A 129 13.63 19.63 9.81
CA GLY A 129 13.14 18.34 10.33
C GLY A 129 13.59 17.10 9.56
N LEU A 130 14.12 17.27 8.33
CA LEU A 130 14.44 16.15 7.45
C LEU A 130 15.62 15.30 7.95
N THR A 131 16.69 15.93 8.42
CA THR A 131 17.88 15.21 8.89
C THR A 131 17.58 14.35 10.13
N PRO A 132 16.91 14.86 11.19
CA PRO A 132 16.48 14.03 12.30
C PRO A 132 15.57 12.87 11.88
N TYR A 133 14.62 13.12 10.96
CA TYR A 133 13.74 12.07 10.45
C TYR A 133 14.50 10.95 9.73
N ARG A 134 15.44 11.29 8.84
CA ARG A 134 16.29 10.32 8.12
C ARG A 134 17.07 9.41 9.07
N ILE A 135 17.71 10.01 10.08
CA ILE A 135 18.45 9.25 11.10
C ILE A 135 17.48 8.34 11.88
N GLY A 136 16.31 8.87 12.27
CA GLY A 136 15.26 8.10 12.93
C GLY A 136 14.83 6.88 12.12
N VAL A 137 14.49 7.04 10.84
CA VAL A 137 14.08 5.93 9.97
C VAL A 137 15.15 4.85 9.90
N LEU A 138 16.42 5.21 9.71
CA LEU A 138 17.51 4.24 9.67
C LEU A 138 17.64 3.44 10.97
N LEU A 139 17.52 4.11 12.13
CA LEU A 139 17.52 3.44 13.43
C LEU A 139 16.31 2.51 13.59
N PHE A 140 15.12 2.96 13.19
CA PHE A 140 13.89 2.16 13.26
C PHE A 140 13.92 0.94 12.33
N VAL A 141 14.60 1.00 11.19
CA VAL A 141 14.81 -0.17 10.33
C VAL A 141 15.66 -1.22 11.03
N ILE A 142 16.73 -0.81 11.71
CA ILE A 142 17.61 -1.73 12.47
C ILE A 142 16.83 -2.33 13.65
N VAL A 143 16.16 -1.50 14.44
CA VAL A 143 15.36 -1.95 15.58
C VAL A 143 14.23 -2.88 15.10
N GLY A 144 13.52 -2.50 14.03
CA GLY A 144 12.44 -3.29 13.45
C GLY A 144 12.87 -4.69 13.02
N ALA A 145 14.11 -4.85 12.54
CA ALA A 145 14.66 -6.17 12.19
C ALA A 145 14.89 -7.09 13.40
N THR A 146 14.89 -6.54 14.62
CA THR A 146 15.10 -7.30 15.88
C THR A 146 13.81 -7.54 16.67
N LEU A 147 12.70 -6.92 16.28
CA LEU A 147 11.41 -7.06 16.97
C LEU A 147 10.66 -8.32 16.55
N GLU A 148 9.87 -8.87 17.47
CA GLU A 148 8.99 -9.99 17.15
C GLU A 148 7.85 -9.57 16.22
N VAL A 149 7.55 -10.43 15.26
CA VAL A 149 6.52 -10.22 14.24
C VAL A 149 5.15 -9.79 14.81
N PRO A 150 4.62 -10.38 15.90
CA PRO A 150 3.32 -9.96 16.45
C PRO A 150 3.31 -8.51 16.93
N ILE A 151 4.37 -8.05 17.62
CA ILE A 151 4.48 -6.68 18.13
C ILE A 151 4.50 -5.69 16.96
N VAL A 152 5.26 -6.01 15.91
CA VAL A 152 5.33 -5.18 14.69
C VAL A 152 3.94 -5.03 14.06
N TRP A 153 3.16 -6.11 13.98
CA TRP A 153 1.80 -6.05 13.46
C TRP A 153 0.84 -5.24 14.34
N GLU A 154 0.92 -5.38 15.67
CA GLU A 154 0.08 -4.60 16.59
C GLU A 154 0.39 -3.10 16.52
N MET A 155 1.68 -2.73 16.42
CA MET A 155 2.09 -1.34 16.20
C MET A 155 1.57 -0.83 14.85
N ALA A 156 1.74 -1.59 13.77
CA ALA A 156 1.27 -1.23 12.44
C ALA A 156 -0.25 -1.01 12.41
N ASP A 157 -1.04 -1.94 12.97
CA ASP A 157 -2.49 -1.83 13.03
C ASP A 157 -2.95 -0.59 13.82
N THR A 158 -2.24 -0.27 14.91
CA THR A 158 -2.54 0.90 15.75
C THR A 158 -2.31 2.21 14.98
N PHE A 159 -1.13 2.37 14.38
CA PHE A 159 -0.80 3.60 13.65
C PHE A 159 -1.58 3.75 12.35
N ASN A 160 -1.84 2.65 11.64
CA ASN A 160 -2.69 2.67 10.45
C ASN A 160 -4.13 3.03 10.82
N GLY A 161 -4.65 2.51 11.93
CA GLY A 161 -5.97 2.91 12.45
C GLY A 161 -6.06 4.42 12.70
N ILE A 162 -5.04 5.00 13.35
CA ILE A 162 -4.96 6.44 13.60
C ILE A 162 -4.89 7.24 12.28
N MET A 163 -4.19 6.73 11.26
CA MET A 163 -4.04 7.39 9.96
C MET A 163 -5.34 7.37 9.13
N VAL A 164 -6.04 6.24 9.12
CA VAL A 164 -7.25 6.02 8.31
C VAL A 164 -8.41 6.91 8.78
N ILE A 165 -8.57 7.09 10.09
CA ILE A 165 -9.69 7.85 10.66
C ILE A 165 -9.79 9.29 10.10
N PRO A 166 -8.77 10.16 10.21
CA PRO A 166 -8.85 11.52 9.67
C PRO A 166 -8.96 11.53 8.14
N ASN A 167 -8.29 10.61 7.45
CA ASN A 167 -8.37 10.51 5.99
C ASN A 167 -9.79 10.17 5.52
N LEU A 168 -10.45 9.22 6.19
CA LEU A 168 -11.82 8.82 5.86
C LEU A 168 -12.82 9.96 6.10
N ILE A 169 -12.67 10.71 7.21
CA ILE A 169 -13.49 11.88 7.49
C ILE A 169 -13.34 12.93 6.39
N ALA A 170 -12.09 13.23 5.98
CA ALA A 170 -11.82 14.18 4.90
C ALA A 170 -12.41 13.72 3.57
N LEU A 171 -12.25 12.43 3.23
CA LEU A 171 -12.76 11.86 1.98
C LEU A 171 -14.29 11.93 1.92
N ILE A 172 -14.99 11.60 3.02
CA ILE A 172 -16.45 11.74 3.12
C ILE A 172 -16.87 13.21 2.92
N GLY A 173 -16.14 14.15 3.55
CA GLY A 173 -16.40 15.59 3.38
C GLY A 173 -16.14 16.11 1.97
N MET A 174 -15.32 15.42 1.18
CA MET A 174 -14.93 15.80 -0.19
C MET A 174 -15.64 14.99 -1.28
N VAL A 175 -16.63 14.15 -0.94
CA VAL A 175 -17.34 13.29 -1.91
C VAL A 175 -17.90 14.11 -3.09
N SER A 176 -18.51 15.27 -2.84
CA SER A 176 -19.03 16.13 -3.91
C SER A 176 -17.94 16.56 -4.89
N LEU A 177 -16.76 16.94 -4.39
CA LEU A 177 -15.63 17.32 -5.25
C LEU A 177 -15.11 16.13 -6.06
N VAL A 178 -15.08 14.92 -5.48
CA VAL A 178 -14.66 13.72 -6.19
C VAL A 178 -15.62 13.39 -7.33
N VAL A 179 -16.93 13.50 -7.07
CA VAL A 179 -17.98 13.32 -8.10
C VAL A 179 -17.84 14.39 -9.18
N ASP A 180 -17.71 15.67 -8.81
CA ASP A 180 -17.53 16.77 -9.77
C ASP A 180 -16.31 16.57 -10.68
N ILE A 181 -15.19 16.06 -10.13
CA ILE A 181 -13.97 15.76 -10.90
C ILE A 181 -14.21 14.57 -11.83
N TYR A 182 -14.94 13.54 -11.38
CA TYR A 182 -15.25 12.37 -12.21
C TYR A 182 -16.17 12.75 -13.38
N ASP A 183 -17.21 13.54 -13.11
CA ASP A 183 -18.15 13.99 -14.14
C ASP A 183 -17.45 14.89 -15.16
N ASP A 184 -16.58 15.81 -14.73
CA ASP A 184 -15.74 16.62 -15.65
C ASP A 184 -14.82 15.73 -16.52
N TYR A 185 -14.33 14.62 -15.96
CA TYR A 185 -13.51 13.68 -16.71
C TYR A 185 -14.31 12.96 -17.81
N GLU A 186 -15.47 12.39 -17.48
CA GLU A 186 -16.27 11.65 -18.45
C GLU A 186 -16.95 12.57 -19.48
N ASP A 187 -17.53 13.67 -19.01
CA ASP A 187 -18.37 14.50 -19.87
C ASP A 187 -17.60 15.51 -20.68
N ASN A 188 -16.47 16.01 -20.18
CA ASN A 188 -15.67 17.01 -20.88
C ASN A 188 -14.36 16.41 -21.41
N PHE A 189 -13.52 15.87 -20.51
CA PHE A 189 -12.16 15.48 -20.86
C PHE A 189 -12.10 14.34 -21.88
N LEU A 190 -12.85 13.25 -21.66
CA LEU A 190 -12.89 12.11 -22.60
C LEU A 190 -13.51 12.49 -23.96
N LYS A 191 -14.40 13.49 -23.98
CA LYS A 191 -15.02 14.01 -25.22
C LYS A 191 -14.18 15.09 -25.91
N ASN A 192 -12.94 15.34 -25.44
CA ASN A 192 -12.04 16.40 -25.91
C ASN A 192 -12.67 17.81 -25.87
N GLN A 193 -13.56 18.05 -24.90
CA GLN A 193 -14.14 19.36 -24.63
C GLN A 193 -13.31 20.08 -23.55
N SER A 194 -13.63 21.35 -23.29
CA SER A 194 -12.96 22.14 -22.26
C SER A 194 -13.26 21.58 -20.87
N ALA A 195 -12.32 20.83 -20.30
CA ALA A 195 -12.43 20.29 -18.95
C ALA A 195 -11.93 21.29 -17.89
N LYS A 196 -12.67 21.40 -16.79
CA LYS A 196 -12.38 22.33 -15.69
C LYS A 196 -11.10 21.96 -14.94
N TYR A 197 -10.86 20.67 -14.74
CA TYR A 197 -9.72 20.16 -13.97
C TYR A 197 -8.54 19.72 -14.84
N GLU A 198 -8.52 20.11 -16.12
CA GLU A 198 -7.39 19.81 -16.99
C GLU A 198 -6.11 20.55 -16.55
N ASN A 199 -5.02 19.81 -16.45
CA ASN A 199 -3.69 20.31 -16.15
C ASN A 199 -3.12 21.08 -17.34
N LYS A 200 -3.27 22.40 -17.30
CA LYS A 200 -2.76 23.32 -18.33
C LYS A 200 -1.24 23.28 -18.51
N ASN A 201 -0.50 22.78 -17.52
CA ASN A 201 0.97 22.67 -17.54
C ASN A 201 1.48 21.34 -18.12
N TYR A 202 0.58 20.47 -18.61
CA TYR A 202 0.95 19.14 -19.13
C TYR A 202 1.92 19.16 -20.33
N LYS A 203 2.03 20.27 -21.06
CA LYS A 203 2.86 20.38 -22.29
C LYS A 203 4.33 20.80 -22.12
N GLN A 204 4.88 20.88 -20.90
CA GLN A 204 6.26 21.38 -20.72
C GLN A 204 7.37 20.34 -20.51
N ALA A 205 7.15 19.06 -20.80
CA ALA A 205 8.24 18.07 -20.78
C ALA A 205 8.05 17.03 -21.88
N LYS A 206 8.57 17.35 -23.07
CA LYS A 206 9.02 16.35 -24.04
C LYS A 206 10.53 16.29 -23.95
#